data_AF-W7W4E2-F1
#
_entry.id   AF-W7W4E2-F1
#
_cell.length_a   1.000
_cell.length_b   1.000
_cell.length_c   1.000
_cell.angle_alpha   90.00
_cell.angle_beta   90.00
_cell.angle_gamma   90.00
#
_symmetry.space_group_name_H-M   'P 1'
#
loop_
_entity.id
_entity.type
_entity.pdbx_description
1 polymer ?
#
loop_
_entity_poly.entity_id
_entity_poly.type
_entity_poly.pdbx_seq_one_letter_code
_entity_poly.pdbx_strand_id
1 'polypeptide(L)' 'MSADNLASMRVPNVAGGGLPGLQALGITPAALEAIGPSYLSPGRGPARLDGFRALARRH' A
#
# COMPACT_ATOMS: atom_id res chain seq x y z
N MET A 1 0.03 11.04 -6.05
CA MET A 1 -1.34 10.53 -5.88
C MET A 1 -2.28 11.45 -6.63
N SER A 2 -3.39 10.92 -7.14
CA SER A 2 -4.34 11.66 -7.96
C SER A 2 -5.41 12.38 -7.10
N ALA A 3 -6.15 13.31 -7.71
CA ALA A 3 -7.14 14.13 -7.00
C ALA A 3 -8.35 13.31 -6.50
N ASP A 4 -8.78 12.31 -7.27
CA ASP A 4 -9.80 11.33 -6.89
C ASP A 4 -9.37 10.47 -5.69
N ASN A 5 -8.08 10.09 -5.60
CA ASN A 5 -7.55 9.39 -4.44
C ASN A 5 -7.66 10.26 -3.17
N LEU A 6 -7.27 11.54 -3.26
CA LEU A 6 -7.43 12.47 -2.14
C LEU A 6 -8.90 12.68 -1.76
N ALA A 7 -9.80 12.75 -2.75
CA ALA A 7 -11.23 12.86 -2.48
C ALA A 7 -11.76 11.64 -1.73
N SER A 8 -11.34 10.44 -2.11
CA SER A 8 -11.74 9.19 -1.47
C SER A 8 -11.30 9.10 -0.01
N MET A 9 -10.11 9.63 0.32
CA MET A 9 -9.59 9.63 1.70
C MET A 9 -10.37 10.53 2.68
N ARG A 10 -11.29 11.37 2.19
CA ARG A 10 -12.13 12.23 3.03
C ARG A 10 -13.36 11.52 3.59
N VAL A 11 -13.71 10.36 3.04
CA VAL A 11 -14.88 9.58 3.45
C VAL A 11 -14.41 8.38 4.29
N PRO A 12 -15.05 8.07 5.44
CA PRO A 12 -14.73 6.88 6.22
C PRO A 12 -14.85 5.59 5.40
N ASN A 13 -14.04 4.59 5.76
CA ASN A 13 -14.09 3.28 5.10
C ASN A 13 -15.48 2.63 5.22
N VAL A 14 -15.92 1.98 4.15
CA VAL A 14 -17.20 1.23 4.07
C VAL A 14 -17.19 -0.08 4.86
N ALA A 15 -16.02 -0.59 5.28
CA ALA A 15 -15.86 -1.82 6.05
C ALA A 15 -16.30 -1.66 7.53
N GLY A 16 -17.57 -1.31 7.76
CA GLY A 16 -18.14 -1.02 9.07
C GLY A 16 -18.65 -2.24 9.87
N GLY A 17 -18.41 -3.47 9.40
CA GLY A 17 -18.75 -4.70 10.13
C GLY A 17 -20.21 -5.19 10.02
N GLY A 18 -21.10 -4.44 9.36
CA GLY A 18 -22.51 -4.85 9.15
C GLY A 18 -22.75 -5.81 7.98
N LEU A 19 -21.71 -6.11 7.18
CA LEU A 19 -21.77 -7.01 6.03
C LEU A 19 -20.80 -8.19 6.23
N PRO A 20 -21.00 -9.32 5.52
CA PRO A 20 -20.05 -10.43 5.56
C PRO A 20 -18.61 -9.98 5.32
N GLY A 21 -17.71 -10.33 6.23
CA GLY A 21 -16.28 -10.03 6.14
C GLY A 21 -15.51 -11.05 5.32
N LEU A 22 -14.18 -10.89 5.28
CA LEU A 22 -13.26 -11.81 4.58
C LEU A 22 -13.40 -13.27 5.02
N GLN A 23 -13.82 -13.51 6.26
CA GLN A 23 -14.05 -14.84 6.82
C GLN A 23 -15.18 -15.58 6.10
N ALA A 24 -16.19 -14.87 5.60
CA ALA A 24 -17.26 -15.47 4.80
C ALA A 24 -16.75 -15.99 3.44
N LEU A 25 -15.58 -15.51 2.99
CA LEU A 25 -14.85 -16.00 1.83
C LEU A 25 -13.79 -17.05 2.19
N GLY A 26 -13.70 -17.47 3.45
CA GLY A 26 -12.67 -18.38 3.94
C GLY A 26 -11.27 -17.75 4.09
N ILE A 27 -11.19 -16.42 4.15
CA ILE A 27 -9.92 -15.69 4.21
C ILE A 27 -9.64 -15.21 5.64
N THR A 28 -8.45 -15.52 6.16
CA THR A 28 -7.93 -14.96 7.41
C THR A 28 -7.06 -13.74 7.11
N PRO A 29 -7.44 -12.52 7.53
CA PRO A 29 -6.62 -11.34 7.30
C PRO A 29 -5.35 -11.35 8.16
N ALA A 30 -4.23 -10.95 7.57
CA ALA A 30 -3.01 -10.66 8.31
C ALA A 30 -3.05 -9.23 8.87
N ALA A 31 -2.49 -9.04 10.06
CA ALA A 31 -2.31 -7.72 10.65
C ALA A 31 -1.36 -6.88 9.79
N LEU A 32 -1.63 -5.57 9.65
CA LEU A 32 -0.83 -4.69 8.82
C LEU A 32 0.60 -4.56 9.37
N GLU A 33 0.74 -4.56 10.68
CA GLU A 33 2.02 -4.47 11.39
C GLU A 33 2.92 -5.67 11.08
N ALA A 34 2.34 -6.84 10.81
CA ALA A 34 3.08 -8.05 10.46
C ALA A 34 3.67 -7.98 9.05
N ILE A 35 3.04 -7.26 8.12
CA ILE A 35 3.46 -7.20 6.71
C ILE A 35 4.10 -5.86 6.32
N GLY A 36 3.76 -4.78 7.02
CA GLY A 36 4.11 -3.39 6.69
C GLY A 36 5.62 -3.17 6.50
N PRO A 37 6.48 -3.64 7.43
CA PRO A 37 7.94 -3.51 7.27
C PRO A 37 8.45 -4.13 5.96
N SER A 38 7.95 -5.30 5.57
CA SER A 38 8.40 -5.98 4.35
C SER A 38 8.05 -5.22 3.06
N TYR A 39 6.97 -4.43 3.10
CA TYR A 39 6.45 -3.66 1.97
C TYR A 39 7.04 -2.24 1.91
N LEU A 40 7.11 -1.55 3.06
CA LEU A 40 7.50 -0.15 3.18
C LEU A 40 8.98 0.08 3.53
N SER A 41 9.78 -0.98 3.70
CA SER A 41 11.21 -0.83 4.00
C SER A 41 11.94 0.01 2.93
N PRO A 42 12.94 0.82 3.33
CA PRO A 42 13.82 1.53 2.41
C PRO A 42 14.42 0.61 1.36
N GLY A 43 14.64 1.13 0.14
CA GLY A 43 15.22 0.38 -0.98
C GLY A 43 14.28 -0.63 -1.65
N ARG A 44 13.03 -0.74 -1.20
CA ARG A 44 11.98 -1.54 -1.87
C ARG A 44 11.26 -0.73 -2.94
N GLY A 45 10.42 -1.40 -3.74
CA GLY A 45 9.59 -0.74 -4.74
C GLY A 45 10.41 0.03 -5.79
N PRO A 46 9.97 1.23 -6.20
CA PRO A 46 10.70 2.06 -7.17
C PRO A 46 12.05 2.60 -6.68
N ALA A 47 12.31 2.61 -5.37
CA ALA A 47 13.56 3.14 -4.80
C ALA A 47 14.78 2.27 -5.16
N ARG A 48 14.57 0.97 -5.42
CA ARG A 48 15.65 0.09 -5.94
C ARG A 48 16.26 0.58 -7.25
N LEU A 49 15.54 1.42 -7.99
CA LEU A 49 15.99 1.97 -9.27
C LEU A 49 16.80 3.26 -9.12
N ASP A 50 16.96 3.80 -7.91
CA ASP A 50 17.64 5.07 -7.69
C ASP A 50 19.11 5.03 -8.11
N GLY A 51 19.80 3.89 -7.95
CA GLY A 51 21.16 3.71 -8.45
C GLY A 51 21.26 3.86 -9.98
N PHE A 52 20.33 3.25 -10.72
CA PHE A 52 20.28 3.40 -12.19
C PHE A 52 19.93 4.84 -12.60
N ARG A 53 19.03 5.52 -11.89
CA ARG A 53 18.71 6.94 -12.12
C ARG A 53 19.93 7.83 -11.87
N ALA A 54 20.69 7.55 -10.81
CA ALA A 54 21.89 8.30 -10.47
C ALA A 54 23.02 8.13 -11.50
N LEU A 55 23.11 6.97 -12.16
CA LEU A 55 24.04 6.73 -13.26
C LEU A 55 23.57 7.41 -14.55
N ALA A 56 22.27 7.32 -14.89
CA ALA A 56 21.72 7.90 -16.11
C ALA A 56 21.82 9.45 -16.16
N ARG A 57 21.80 10.13 -15.01
CA ARG A 57 21.94 11.59 -14.90
C ARG A 57 23.38 12.11 -15.00
N ARG A 58 24.36 11.23 -15.23
CA ARG A 58 25.79 11.60 -15.38
C ARG A 58 26.21 11.78 -16.84
N HIS A 59 25.25 11.81 -17.76
CA HIS A 59 25.40 12.14 -19.18
C HIS A 59 24.68 13.45 -19.47
#